data_AF-A0A0V0HKR6-F1
#
_entry.id   AF-A0A0V0HKR6-F1
#
_cell.length_a   1.000
_cell.length_b   1.000
_cell.length_c   1.000
_cell.angle_alpha   90.00
_cell.angle_beta   90.00
_cell.angle_gamma   90.00
#
_symmetry.space_group_name_H-M   'P 1'
#
loop_
_entity.id
_entity.type
_entity.pdbx_description
1 polymer ?
#
loop_
_entity_poly.entity_id
_entity_poly.type
_entity_poly.pdbx_seq_one_letter_code
_entity_poly.pdbx_strand_id
1 'polypeptide(L)'
;MDSGDSSTSMSNLTQVFHFSSGNPRIEETRGVMHLFSNDVASYSSSHLPVERKPLLCVLCVPNHMTYSDFCQFCGSFVQHMLEMRIVRNDGMEDCYSILIRFDEQKAADTFHKHFSGRRFSSLEEETCNVLFAADVHYTGSIEHTQSLPASSTEQPFCPVCLERLDQDTSGILTTICNHSFHCSCISKWTDSSCPVSNTVLLSFHHILIYSSYNFLFDNDGVWESLHTPRLFRWYRLPSTRTGIG
;
A
#
# COMPACT_ATOMS: atom_id res chain seq x y z
N MET A 1 41.51 -25.73 -1.23
CA MET A 1 40.05 -25.88 -1.07
C MET A 1 39.76 -25.62 0.39
N ASP A 2 39.37 -24.39 0.70
CA ASP A 2 38.41 -24.15 1.78
C ASP A 2 37.70 -22.83 1.45
N SER A 3 36.37 -22.92 1.32
CA SER A 3 35.49 -21.85 0.86
C SER A 3 34.94 -21.17 2.10
N GLY A 4 35.41 -19.95 2.38
CA GLY A 4 34.92 -19.16 3.51
C GLY A 4 33.50 -18.63 3.26
N ASP A 5 32.61 -18.91 4.20
CA ASP A 5 31.23 -18.43 4.26
C ASP A 5 31.13 -16.89 4.25
N SER A 6 30.42 -16.35 3.25
CA SER A 6 30.09 -14.92 3.13
C SER A 6 28.79 -14.51 3.84
N SER A 7 28.23 -15.35 4.71
CA SER A 7 26.89 -15.15 5.29
C SER A 7 26.82 -14.22 6.52
N THR A 8 27.96 -13.75 7.03
CA THR A 8 28.04 -13.03 8.32
C THR A 8 28.07 -11.49 8.20
N SER A 9 28.02 -10.89 7.00
CA SER A 9 28.22 -9.43 6.82
C SER A 9 26.96 -8.59 6.61
N MET A 10 25.82 -9.15 6.20
CA MET A 10 24.61 -8.39 5.87
C MET A 10 23.71 -8.04 7.06
N SER A 11 23.78 -8.80 8.15
CA SER A 11 22.88 -8.65 9.30
C SER A 11 23.11 -7.36 10.09
N ASN A 12 24.31 -6.79 10.06
CA ASN A 12 24.63 -5.53 10.75
C ASN A 12 24.28 -4.27 9.93
N LEU A 13 23.96 -4.41 8.64
CA LEU A 13 23.68 -3.28 7.74
C LEU A 13 22.18 -3.09 7.48
N THR A 14 21.34 -4.02 7.94
CA THR A 14 19.90 -4.02 7.66
C THR A 14 19.08 -3.99 8.94
N GLN A 15 17.96 -3.27 8.89
CA GLN A 15 16.93 -3.22 9.90
C GLN A 15 15.73 -4.04 9.44
N VAL A 16 15.06 -4.68 10.40
CA VAL A 16 13.94 -5.58 10.15
C VAL A 16 12.63 -4.87 10.51
N PHE A 17 11.68 -4.87 9.59
CA PHE A 17 10.34 -4.34 9.82
C PHE A 17 9.31 -5.41 9.50
N HIS A 18 8.39 -5.63 10.43
CA HIS A 18 7.24 -6.49 10.22
C HIS A 18 6.12 -5.69 9.57
N PHE A 19 5.43 -6.30 8.61
CA PHE A 19 4.33 -5.65 7.93
C PHE A 19 3.14 -6.58 7.71
N SER A 20 1.98 -5.96 7.49
CA SER A 20 0.74 -6.63 7.12
C SER A 20 -0.02 -5.87 6.02
N SER A 21 -0.80 -6.61 5.24
CA SER A 21 -1.79 -6.10 4.29
C SER A 21 -2.98 -7.05 4.23
N GLY A 22 -4.11 -6.56 3.75
CA GLY A 22 -5.38 -7.29 3.73
C GLY A 22 -6.26 -7.02 4.95
N ASN A 23 -7.25 -7.88 5.14
CA ASN A 23 -8.19 -7.84 6.25
C ASN A 23 -7.81 -8.93 7.27
N PRO A 24 -7.41 -8.56 8.51
CA PRO A 24 -7.02 -9.50 9.57
C PRO A 24 -8.04 -10.61 9.87
N ARG A 25 -9.31 -10.42 9.50
CA ARG A 25 -10.40 -11.35 9.78
C ARG A 25 -10.79 -12.25 8.60
N ILE A 26 -10.31 -11.96 7.39
CA ILE A 26 -10.71 -12.67 6.16
C ILE A 26 -9.49 -13.27 5.49
N GLU A 27 -8.55 -12.40 5.08
CA GLU A 27 -7.34 -12.77 4.39
C GLU A 27 -6.30 -11.69 4.67
N GLU A 28 -5.27 -12.06 5.42
CA GLU A 28 -4.19 -11.17 5.82
C GLU A 28 -2.87 -11.74 5.31
N THR A 29 -2.16 -10.92 4.55
CA THR A 29 -0.79 -11.16 4.15
C THR A 29 0.11 -10.50 5.17
N ARG A 30 0.97 -11.28 5.83
CA ARG A 30 2.02 -10.74 6.69
C ARG A 30 3.37 -10.95 6.06
N GLY A 31 4.36 -10.21 6.53
CA GLY A 31 5.72 -10.37 6.06
C GLY A 31 6.73 -9.62 6.90
N VAL A 32 7.97 -9.74 6.46
CA VAL A 32 9.15 -9.15 7.06
C VAL A 32 9.97 -8.51 5.94
N MET A 33 10.26 -7.22 6.05
CA MET A 33 11.15 -6.51 5.13
C MET A 33 12.48 -6.20 5.82
N HIS A 34 13.56 -6.47 5.11
CA HIS A 34 14.93 -6.16 5.51
C HIS A 34 15.36 -4.90 4.76
N LEU A 35 15.44 -3.77 5.45
CA LEU A 35 15.77 -2.47 4.85
C LEU A 35 17.20 -2.08 5.23
N PHE A 36 17.96 -1.48 4.31
CA PHE A 36 19.28 -0.96 4.64
C PHE A 36 19.18 0.16 5.68
N SER A 37 20.01 0.08 6.73
CA SER A 37 20.04 1.09 7.79
C SER A 37 20.68 2.38 7.29
N ASN A 38 20.15 3.50 7.75
CA ASN A 38 20.73 4.83 7.51
C ASN A 38 21.86 5.16 8.50
N ASP A 39 22.05 4.35 9.57
CA ASP A 39 22.84 4.70 10.77
C ASP A 39 24.31 4.26 10.73
N VAL A 40 24.76 3.63 9.64
CA VAL A 40 26.18 3.30 9.49
C VAL A 40 26.90 4.56 9.02
N ALA A 41 27.46 5.29 9.98
CA ALA A 41 28.38 6.41 9.74
C ALA A 41 29.31 6.11 8.55
N SER A 42 29.24 6.95 7.50
CA SER A 42 30.10 7.05 6.30
C SER A 42 29.52 6.75 4.91
N TYR A 43 28.20 6.69 4.74
CA TYR A 43 27.64 7.13 3.46
C TYR A 43 27.43 8.63 3.52
N SER A 44 28.41 9.40 3.03
CA SER A 44 28.08 10.69 2.44
C SER A 44 26.86 10.47 1.54
N SER A 45 25.90 11.40 1.50
CA SER A 45 24.66 11.33 0.69
C SER A 45 24.83 10.85 -0.77
N SER A 46 26.06 10.75 -1.27
CA SER A 46 26.48 10.13 -2.52
C SER A 46 26.60 8.60 -2.58
N HIS A 47 26.83 7.88 -1.46
CA HIS A 47 27.21 6.47 -1.51
C HIS A 47 26.02 5.54 -1.20
N LEU A 48 25.48 4.92 -2.24
CA LEU A 48 24.36 3.97 -2.14
C LEU A 48 24.86 2.57 -1.77
N PRO A 49 24.05 1.68 -1.17
CA PRO A 49 24.47 0.33 -0.82
C PRO A 49 24.93 -0.48 -2.05
N VAL A 50 26.05 -1.20 -1.97
CA VAL A 50 26.70 -1.82 -3.15
C VAL A 50 25.82 -2.89 -3.81
N GLU A 51 25.11 -3.70 -3.02
CA GLU A 51 24.28 -4.82 -3.50
C GLU A 51 22.77 -4.52 -3.47
N ARG A 52 22.42 -3.24 -3.54
CA ARG A 52 21.02 -2.82 -3.57
C ARG A 52 20.31 -3.35 -4.81
N LYS A 53 19.01 -3.62 -4.65
CA LYS A 53 18.08 -4.00 -5.71
C LYS A 53 17.27 -2.77 -6.15
N PRO A 54 16.58 -2.80 -7.31
CA PRO A 54 15.62 -1.76 -7.70
C PRO A 54 14.32 -1.87 -6.89
N LEU A 55 14.44 -2.00 -5.56
CA LEU A 55 13.36 -2.17 -4.62
C LEU A 55 13.57 -1.19 -3.45
N LEU A 56 12.62 -0.29 -3.28
CA LEU A 56 12.63 0.74 -2.25
C LEU A 56 11.44 0.54 -1.30
N CYS A 57 11.59 1.04 -0.08
CA CYS A 57 10.51 1.21 0.86
C CYS A 57 10.42 2.69 1.23
N VAL A 58 9.26 3.30 0.99
CA VAL A 58 8.94 4.62 1.55
C VAL A 58 8.25 4.39 2.89
N LEU A 59 8.92 4.80 3.96
CA LEU A 59 8.44 4.67 5.33
C LEU A 59 7.61 5.88 5.73
N CYS A 60 6.67 5.64 6.63
CA CYS A 60 5.87 6.65 7.31
C CYS A 60 5.14 7.64 6.39
N VAL A 61 4.54 7.14 5.31
CA VAL A 61 3.66 7.97 4.48
C VAL A 61 2.42 8.35 5.29
N PRO A 62 2.07 9.65 5.41
CA PRO A 62 0.96 10.10 6.24
C PRO A 62 -0.38 9.49 5.82
N ASN A 63 -1.22 9.12 6.80
CA ASN A 63 -2.52 8.49 6.53
C ASN A 63 -3.54 9.39 5.80
N HIS A 64 -3.34 10.70 5.78
CA HIS A 64 -4.17 11.65 5.03
C HIS A 64 -3.75 11.76 3.56
N MET A 65 -2.56 11.27 3.20
CA MET A 65 -2.10 11.22 1.82
C MET A 65 -2.78 10.04 1.11
N THR A 66 -3.63 10.31 0.13
CA THR A 66 -4.24 9.23 -0.66
C THR A 66 -3.22 8.55 -1.55
N TYR A 67 -3.52 7.35 -2.05
CA TYR A 67 -2.68 6.70 -3.07
C TYR A 67 -2.63 7.53 -4.36
N SER A 68 -3.69 8.26 -4.67
CA SER A 68 -3.72 9.20 -5.81
C SER A 68 -2.75 10.34 -5.58
N ASP A 69 -2.76 10.95 -4.39
CA ASP A 69 -1.82 12.03 -4.00
C ASP A 69 -0.38 11.52 -4.02
N PHE A 70 -0.13 10.29 -3.52
CA PHE A 70 1.20 9.69 -3.56
C PHE A 70 1.68 9.43 -4.99
N CYS A 71 0.81 8.93 -5.88
CA CYS A 71 1.12 8.79 -7.30
C CYS A 71 1.47 10.16 -7.93
N GLN A 72 0.73 11.22 -7.58
CA GLN A 72 0.99 12.58 -8.07
C GLN A 72 2.31 13.14 -7.53
N PHE A 73 2.62 12.91 -6.25
CA PHE A 73 3.88 13.25 -5.61
C PHE A 73 5.07 12.58 -6.30
N CYS A 74 4.92 11.32 -6.70
CA CYS A 74 5.93 10.59 -7.47
C CYS A 74 6.12 11.15 -8.90
N GLY A 75 5.13 11.87 -9.45
CA GLY A 75 5.23 12.54 -10.73
C GLY A 75 5.68 11.61 -11.87
N SER A 76 6.70 12.04 -12.63
CA SER A 76 7.21 11.25 -13.76
C SER A 76 7.89 9.94 -13.35
N PHE A 77 8.22 9.73 -12.07
CA PHE A 77 8.83 8.46 -11.64
C PHE A 77 7.86 7.29 -11.72
N VAL A 78 6.54 7.54 -11.71
CA VAL A 78 5.51 6.49 -11.81
C VAL A 78 5.67 5.62 -13.07
N GLN A 79 6.21 6.18 -14.16
CA GLN A 79 6.43 5.42 -15.40
C GLN A 79 7.52 4.34 -15.28
N HIS A 80 8.38 4.43 -14.25
CA HIS A 80 9.47 3.49 -13.98
C HIS A 80 9.13 2.52 -12.84
N MET A 81 7.95 2.66 -12.23
CA MET A 81 7.51 1.79 -11.13
C MET A 81 6.75 0.61 -11.70
N LEU A 82 7.30 -0.60 -11.57
CA LEU A 82 6.64 -1.84 -11.97
C LEU A 82 5.55 -2.25 -10.98
N GLU A 83 5.82 -2.08 -9.69
CA GLU A 83 4.89 -2.41 -8.62
C GLU A 83 5.01 -1.41 -7.46
N MET A 84 3.86 -0.99 -6.94
CA MET A 84 3.72 -0.33 -5.65
C MET A 84 2.82 -1.17 -4.76
N ARG A 85 3.32 -1.56 -3.58
CA ARG A 85 2.53 -2.31 -2.60
C ARG A 85 2.45 -1.53 -1.29
N ILE A 86 1.22 -1.21 -0.91
CA ILE A 86 0.89 -0.54 0.33
C ILE A 86 0.85 -1.57 1.47
N VAL A 87 1.60 -1.32 2.54
CA VAL A 87 1.67 -2.19 3.72
C VAL A 87 1.55 -1.35 5.01
N ARG A 88 1.04 -1.98 6.08
CA ARG A 88 1.06 -1.45 7.45
C ARG A 88 2.28 -2.00 8.16
N ASN A 89 3.07 -1.14 8.79
CA ASN A 89 4.14 -1.62 9.66
C ASN A 89 3.59 -1.90 11.05
N ASP A 90 4.03 -3.00 11.65
CA ASP A 90 3.63 -3.32 13.02
C ASP A 90 4.11 -2.22 13.98
N GLY A 91 3.19 -1.75 14.83
CA GLY A 91 3.46 -0.69 15.80
C GLY A 91 3.42 0.74 15.24
N MET A 92 3.04 0.94 13.97
CA MET A 92 2.79 2.25 13.39
C MET A 92 1.33 2.37 12.92
N GLU A 93 0.53 3.16 13.65
CA GLU A 93 -0.93 3.24 13.43
C GLU A 93 -1.36 4.44 12.57
N ASP A 94 -0.58 5.52 12.55
CA ASP A 94 -0.94 6.78 11.88
C ASP A 94 -0.28 6.98 10.51
N CYS A 95 0.46 5.99 10.04
CA CYS A 95 1.14 6.03 8.75
C CYS A 95 1.18 4.64 8.12
N TYR A 96 1.42 4.62 6.81
CA TYR A 96 1.64 3.38 6.06
C TYR A 96 2.99 3.41 5.37
N SER A 97 3.42 2.27 4.85
CA SER A 97 4.64 2.16 4.06
C SER A 97 4.35 1.63 2.67
N ILE A 98 5.22 1.97 1.72
CA ILE A 98 5.05 1.62 0.31
C ILE A 98 6.31 0.92 -0.16
N LEU A 99 6.19 -0.34 -0.54
CA LEU A 99 7.22 -1.05 -1.29
C LEU A 99 7.09 -0.70 -2.77
N ILE A 100 8.17 -0.22 -3.38
CA ILE A 100 8.20 0.22 -4.77
C ILE A 100 9.29 -0.55 -5.50
N ARG A 101 8.90 -1.34 -6.51
CA ARG A 101 9.84 -1.99 -7.43
C ARG A 101 9.96 -1.16 -8.70
N PHE A 102 11.19 -0.86 -9.08
CA PHE A 102 11.51 -0.14 -10.31
C PHE A 102 11.95 -1.10 -11.42
N ASP A 103 11.81 -0.64 -12.66
CA ASP A 103 12.34 -1.29 -13.87
C ASP A 103 13.88 -1.36 -13.89
N GLU A 104 14.52 -0.27 -13.45
CA GLU A 104 15.96 -0.09 -13.47
C GLU A 104 16.50 0.34 -12.11
N GLN A 105 17.70 -0.17 -11.76
CA GLN A 105 18.42 0.28 -10.57
C GLN A 105 18.68 1.79 -10.60
N LYS A 106 18.96 2.36 -11.78
CA LYS A 106 19.21 3.79 -11.94
C LYS A 106 17.99 4.64 -11.60
N ALA A 107 16.79 4.18 -11.94
CA ALA A 107 15.54 4.85 -11.60
C ALA A 107 15.33 4.85 -10.07
N ALA A 108 15.51 3.69 -9.42
CA ALA A 108 15.44 3.59 -7.97
C ALA A 108 16.46 4.50 -7.26
N ASP A 109 17.71 4.51 -7.73
CA ASP A 109 18.78 5.36 -7.19
C ASP A 109 18.43 6.86 -7.28
N THR A 110 17.87 7.26 -8.42
CA THR A 110 17.46 8.63 -8.66
C THR A 110 16.28 9.00 -7.79
N PHE A 111 15.29 8.10 -7.66
CA PHE A 111 14.15 8.29 -6.77
C PHE A 111 14.58 8.45 -5.31
N HIS A 112 15.43 7.55 -4.80
CA HIS A 112 15.97 7.64 -3.45
C HIS A 112 16.68 8.97 -3.21
N LYS A 113 17.60 9.37 -4.10
CA LYS A 113 18.32 10.65 -3.99
C LYS A 113 17.40 11.87 -4.08
N HIS A 114 16.34 11.77 -4.88
CA HIS A 114 15.41 12.86 -5.10
C HIS A 114 14.48 13.07 -3.91
N PHE A 115 13.92 12.00 -3.34
CA PHE A 115 12.84 12.07 -2.35
C PHE A 115 13.28 11.88 -0.91
N SER A 116 14.42 11.24 -0.63
CA SER A 116 14.88 11.04 0.76
C SER A 116 15.04 12.37 1.49
N GLY A 117 14.32 12.53 2.60
CA GLY A 117 14.32 13.74 3.42
C GLY A 117 13.52 14.90 2.84
N ARG A 118 12.85 14.75 1.69
CA ARG A 118 11.93 15.76 1.16
C ARG A 118 10.58 15.67 1.85
N ARG A 119 9.94 16.82 2.06
CA ARG A 119 8.55 16.85 2.55
C ARG A 119 7.58 16.38 1.49
N PHE A 120 6.49 15.73 1.92
CA PHE A 120 5.38 15.36 1.03
C PHE A 120 4.63 16.58 0.52
N SER A 121 4.45 17.60 1.37
CA SER A 121 3.89 18.90 1.00
C SER A 121 4.63 20.05 1.71
N SER A 122 4.46 21.29 1.24
CA SER A 122 5.04 22.46 1.92
C SER A 122 4.35 22.80 3.24
N LEU A 123 3.21 22.19 3.54
CA LEU A 123 2.42 22.42 4.74
C LEU A 123 2.73 21.41 5.86
N GLU A 124 3.40 20.31 5.52
CA GLU A 124 3.69 19.20 6.44
C GLU A 124 5.11 19.29 7.01
N GLU A 125 5.29 18.77 8.22
CA GLU A 125 6.62 18.65 8.85
C GLU A 125 7.27 17.31 8.51
N GLU A 126 6.45 16.31 8.18
CA GLU A 126 6.84 14.96 7.81
C GLU A 126 7.68 14.94 6.54
N THR A 127 8.69 14.08 6.54
CA THR A 127 9.60 13.89 5.41
C THR A 127 9.52 12.47 4.88
N CYS A 128 9.64 12.35 3.56
CA CYS A 128 9.71 11.10 2.84
C CYS A 128 11.01 10.38 3.20
N ASN A 129 10.89 9.30 3.95
CA ASN A 129 12.02 8.45 4.33
C ASN A 129 12.08 7.25 3.37
N VAL A 130 13.04 7.26 2.45
CA VAL A 130 13.18 6.23 1.42
C VAL A 130 14.38 5.36 1.76
N LEU A 131 14.17 4.06 1.92
CA LEU A 131 15.24 3.09 2.16
C LEU A 131 15.27 2.04 1.06
N PHE A 132 16.44 1.49 0.76
CA PHE A 132 16.55 0.30 -0.09
C PHE A 132 16.10 -0.93 0.68
N ALA A 133 15.34 -1.80 0.04
CA ALA A 133 15.00 -3.12 0.58
C ALA A 133 16.03 -4.15 0.08
N ALA A 134 16.73 -4.78 1.02
CA ALA A 134 17.61 -5.91 0.75
C ALA A 134 16.79 -7.17 0.43
N ASP A 135 15.75 -7.41 1.22
CA ASP A 135 14.84 -8.54 1.01
C ASP A 135 13.43 -8.30 1.59
N VAL A 136 12.46 -9.06 1.09
CA VAL A 136 11.06 -9.04 1.56
C VAL A 136 10.54 -10.48 1.60
N HIS A 137 10.23 -10.97 2.79
CA HIS A 137 9.66 -12.29 3.03
C HIS A 137 8.19 -12.19 3.41
N TYR A 138 7.35 -13.08 2.89
CA TYR A 138 5.93 -13.13 3.23
C TYR A 138 5.66 -14.36 4.11
N THR A 139 4.88 -14.17 5.17
CA THR A 139 4.56 -15.15 6.22
C THR A 139 3.03 -15.27 6.36
N GLY A 140 2.38 -15.86 5.36
CA GLY A 140 0.92 -16.09 5.33
C GLY A 140 0.52 -16.89 4.09
N SER A 141 -0.53 -17.73 4.19
CA SER A 141 -0.89 -18.85 3.29
C SER A 141 -0.60 -18.63 1.79
N ILE A 142 0.33 -19.45 1.26
CA ILE A 142 0.29 -20.16 -0.05
C ILE A 142 -1.06 -19.89 -0.77
N GLU A 143 -1.20 -19.15 -1.86
CA GLU A 143 -0.41 -18.97 -3.07
C GLU A 143 -0.38 -17.47 -3.45
N HIS A 144 0.75 -16.80 -3.31
CA HIS A 144 0.97 -15.56 -4.07
C HIS A 144 2.12 -15.82 -5.01
N THR A 145 1.77 -16.20 -6.24
CA THR A 145 2.69 -16.40 -7.36
C THR A 145 3.34 -15.07 -7.71
N GLN A 146 4.29 -14.61 -6.90
CA GLN A 146 5.19 -13.51 -7.21
C GLN A 146 6.60 -14.07 -7.34
N SER A 147 6.76 -15.02 -8.28
CA SER A 147 7.98 -15.34 -9.05
C SER A 147 7.94 -16.80 -9.56
N LEU A 148 7.16 -17.11 -10.61
CA LEU A 148 7.32 -18.34 -11.40
C LEU A 148 7.07 -18.04 -12.89
N PRO A 149 7.75 -18.76 -13.81
CA PRO A 149 7.96 -18.33 -15.20
C PRO A 149 6.66 -18.36 -16.00
N ALA A 150 6.64 -17.57 -17.07
CA ALA A 150 5.56 -17.45 -18.03
C ALA A 150 5.06 -18.81 -18.55
N SER A 151 4.03 -19.37 -17.91
CA SER A 151 3.13 -20.35 -18.53
C SER A 151 1.81 -20.44 -17.76
N SER A 152 0.84 -19.65 -18.23
CA SER A 152 -0.62 -19.84 -18.10
C SER A 152 -1.32 -19.75 -16.73
N THR A 153 -1.12 -18.67 -15.98
CA THR A 153 -2.12 -18.23 -14.97
C THR A 153 -2.76 -16.93 -15.46
N GLU A 154 -4.10 -16.89 -15.56
CA GLU A 154 -4.84 -15.71 -16.01
C GLU A 154 -4.47 -14.49 -15.16
N GLN A 155 -3.87 -13.50 -15.81
CA GLN A 155 -3.46 -12.25 -15.18
C GLN A 155 -4.70 -11.47 -14.75
N PRO A 156 -4.77 -10.97 -13.50
CA PRO A 156 -5.96 -10.26 -13.02
C PRO A 156 -6.22 -9.00 -13.85
N PHE A 157 -7.48 -8.56 -13.92
CA PHE A 157 -7.86 -7.35 -14.64
C PHE A 157 -7.96 -6.15 -13.69
N CYS A 158 -7.64 -4.97 -14.19
CA CYS A 158 -7.79 -3.71 -13.48
C CYS A 158 -9.28 -3.40 -13.34
N PRO A 159 -9.86 -3.30 -12.12
CA PRO A 159 -11.29 -3.03 -11.95
C PRO A 159 -11.74 -1.66 -12.49
N VAL A 160 -10.80 -0.73 -12.75
CA VAL A 160 -11.09 0.62 -13.22
C VAL A 160 -11.17 0.69 -14.76
N CYS A 161 -10.18 0.16 -15.47
CA CYS A 161 -10.13 0.20 -16.93
C CYS A 161 -10.51 -1.12 -17.62
N LEU A 162 -10.68 -2.21 -16.86
CA LEU A 162 -10.99 -3.55 -17.34
C LEU A 162 -9.94 -4.18 -18.27
N GLU A 163 -8.73 -3.61 -18.30
CA GLU A 163 -7.56 -4.17 -19.01
C GLU A 163 -6.75 -5.09 -18.09
N ARG A 164 -5.90 -5.92 -18.69
CA ARG A 164 -5.02 -6.83 -17.94
C ARG A 164 -4.03 -6.03 -17.10
N LEU A 165 -3.85 -6.42 -15.83
CA LEU A 165 -2.85 -5.83 -14.93
C LEU A 165 -1.46 -6.30 -15.33
N ASP A 166 -0.85 -5.62 -16.29
CA ASP A 166 0.45 -5.98 -16.84
C ASP A 166 1.54 -4.96 -16.55
N GLN A 167 2.62 -5.47 -15.92
CA GLN A 167 3.78 -4.66 -15.53
C GLN A 167 4.51 -4.11 -16.75
N ASP A 168 4.37 -4.74 -17.92
CA ASP A 168 4.93 -4.26 -19.18
C ASP A 168 4.18 -3.04 -19.74
N THR A 169 2.90 -2.87 -19.37
CA THR A 169 2.05 -1.79 -19.88
C THR A 169 2.01 -0.60 -18.93
N SER A 170 1.89 -0.84 -17.63
CA SER A 170 1.97 0.20 -16.62
C SER A 170 2.22 -0.37 -15.22
N GLY A 171 2.76 0.45 -14.33
CA GLY A 171 2.91 0.07 -12.94
C GLY A 171 1.61 -0.40 -12.29
N ILE A 172 1.74 -1.40 -11.42
CA ILE A 172 0.60 -1.95 -10.66
C ILE A 172 0.68 -1.45 -9.22
N LEU A 173 -0.40 -0.82 -8.73
CA LEU A 173 -0.56 -0.45 -7.33
C LEU A 173 -1.47 -1.48 -6.63
N THR A 174 -0.93 -2.19 -5.64
CA THR A 174 -1.67 -3.04 -4.71
C THR A 174 -1.94 -2.27 -3.42
N THR A 175 -3.21 -2.03 -3.15
CA THR A 175 -3.71 -1.32 -1.96
C THR A 175 -3.58 -2.17 -0.70
N ILE A 176 -3.79 -1.53 0.46
CA ILE A 176 -3.73 -2.20 1.76
C ILE A 176 -4.81 -3.28 1.95
N CYS A 177 -5.86 -3.33 1.13
CA CYS A 177 -6.85 -4.39 1.14
C CYS A 177 -6.57 -5.48 0.10
N ASN A 178 -5.34 -5.55 -0.42
CA ASN A 178 -4.86 -6.50 -1.44
C ASN A 178 -5.55 -6.41 -2.81
N HIS A 179 -6.23 -5.29 -3.13
CA HIS A 179 -6.74 -5.04 -4.47
C HIS A 179 -5.71 -4.28 -5.32
N SER A 180 -5.57 -4.70 -6.58
CA SER A 180 -4.57 -4.19 -7.52
C SER A 180 -5.20 -3.37 -8.66
N PHE A 181 -4.53 -2.28 -9.03
CA PHE A 181 -4.97 -1.33 -10.05
C PHE A 181 -3.76 -0.86 -10.87
N HIS A 182 -3.97 -0.37 -12.09
CA HIS A 182 -2.93 0.41 -12.77
C HIS A 182 -2.67 1.71 -12.02
N CYS A 183 -1.40 2.10 -11.87
CA CYS A 183 -1.00 3.38 -11.28
C CYS A 183 -1.67 4.57 -11.99
N SER A 184 -1.83 4.49 -13.32
CA SER A 184 -2.50 5.49 -14.15
C SER A 184 -4.02 5.62 -13.91
N CYS A 185 -4.64 4.54 -13.42
CA CYS A 185 -6.06 4.51 -13.07
C CYS A 185 -6.28 5.09 -11.68
N ILE A 186 -5.50 4.63 -10.70
CA ILE A 186 -5.63 5.10 -9.31
C ILE A 186 -5.20 6.56 -9.14
N SER A 187 -4.25 7.06 -9.95
CA SER A 187 -3.83 8.47 -9.91
C SER A 187 -4.93 9.46 -10.35
N LYS A 188 -5.99 8.97 -11.00
CA LYS A 188 -7.15 9.75 -11.42
C LYS A 188 -8.37 9.50 -10.53
N TRP A 189 -8.23 8.58 -9.57
CA TRP A 189 -9.30 8.25 -8.64
C TRP A 189 -9.44 9.38 -7.62
N THR A 190 -10.66 9.87 -7.46
CA THR A 190 -10.98 11.02 -6.61
C THR A 190 -11.39 10.62 -5.20
N ASP A 191 -11.77 9.37 -5.00
CA ASP A 191 -12.26 8.90 -3.72
C ASP A 191 -11.11 8.33 -2.90
N SER A 192 -11.20 8.50 -1.59
CA SER A 192 -10.26 7.93 -0.63
C SER A 192 -10.54 6.46 -0.33
N SER A 193 -11.47 5.80 -1.03
CA SER A 193 -11.83 4.39 -0.84
C SER A 193 -11.28 3.51 -1.96
N CYS A 194 -11.05 2.24 -1.64
CA CYS A 194 -10.72 1.25 -2.67
C CYS A 194 -11.91 1.09 -3.64
N PRO A 195 -11.72 1.09 -4.97
CA PRO A 195 -12.81 0.86 -5.93
C PRO A 195 -13.55 -0.48 -5.77
N VAL A 196 -12.90 -1.47 -5.15
CA VAL A 196 -13.45 -2.83 -4.99
C VAL A 196 -14.07 -3.03 -3.61
N SER A 197 -13.50 -2.43 -2.57
CA SER A 197 -14.04 -2.48 -1.22
C SER A 197 -14.22 -1.05 -0.71
N ASN A 198 -15.41 -0.71 -0.20
CA ASN A 198 -15.67 0.60 0.46
C ASN A 198 -14.78 0.88 1.70
N THR A 199 -13.71 0.12 1.90
CA THR A 199 -12.61 0.40 2.81
C THR A 199 -12.04 1.78 2.51
N VAL A 200 -12.22 2.70 3.45
CA VAL A 200 -11.59 4.01 3.44
C VAL A 200 -10.09 3.81 3.61
N LEU A 201 -9.33 4.18 2.59
CA LEU A 201 -7.88 4.03 2.50
C LEU A 201 -7.13 5.05 3.38
N LEU A 202 -7.84 6.05 3.92
CA LEU A 202 -7.32 7.12 4.78
C LEU A 202 -7.66 6.97 6.29
N SER A 203 -8.54 6.04 6.68
CA SER A 203 -8.98 5.92 8.09
C SER A 203 -8.55 4.60 8.69
N PHE A 204 -7.42 4.63 9.39
CA PHE A 204 -6.87 3.47 10.10
C PHE A 204 -7.43 3.30 11.52
N HIS A 205 -8.30 4.20 11.99
CA HIS A 205 -8.72 4.17 13.39
C HIS A 205 -9.66 3.01 13.76
N HIS A 206 -10.15 2.25 12.80
CA HIS A 206 -10.69 0.93 13.00
C HIS A 206 -10.96 0.39 11.60
N ILE A 207 -10.52 -0.83 11.31
CA ILE A 207 -11.27 -1.67 10.36
C ILE A 207 -12.61 -2.01 11.05
N LEU A 208 -13.49 -1.01 11.19
CA LEU A 208 -14.93 -1.24 11.29
C LEU A 208 -15.31 -1.67 9.89
N ILE A 209 -15.23 -2.98 9.73
CA ILE A 209 -15.81 -3.73 8.64
C ILE A 209 -17.20 -3.14 8.38
N TYR A 210 -17.39 -2.50 7.23
CA TYR A 210 -18.70 -2.56 6.58
C TYR A 210 -18.84 -4.02 6.07
N SER A 211 -19.06 -4.95 6.99
CA SER A 211 -19.52 -6.31 6.68
C SER A 211 -20.76 -6.57 7.51
N SER A 212 -21.87 -6.00 7.04
CA SER A 212 -23.22 -6.54 7.22
C SER A 212 -24.23 -5.65 6.50
N TYR A 213 -24.22 -5.67 5.17
CA TYR A 213 -25.49 -5.68 4.43
C TYR A 213 -25.79 -7.14 4.04
N ASN A 214 -26.00 -7.98 5.06
CA ASN A 214 -26.94 -9.08 4.88
C ASN A 214 -28.32 -8.46 5.09
N PHE A 215 -29.01 -8.18 3.98
CA PHE A 215 -30.44 -7.90 4.01
C PHE A 215 -31.14 -9.16 4.51
N LEU A 216 -31.41 -9.23 5.81
CA LEU A 216 -32.57 -9.94 6.29
C LEU A 216 -33.67 -8.90 6.43
N PHE A 217 -34.66 -9.01 5.54
CA PHE A 217 -35.92 -8.30 5.68
C PHE A 217 -36.56 -8.73 6.99
N ASP A 218 -36.77 -7.78 7.89
CA ASP A 218 -37.81 -7.91 8.90
C ASP A 218 -38.84 -6.79 8.69
N ASN A 219 -40.11 -7.16 8.76
CA ASN A 219 -41.18 -6.50 8.02
C ASN A 219 -41.69 -5.18 8.64
N ASP A 220 -41.12 -4.69 9.74
CA ASP A 220 -41.79 -3.70 10.58
C ASP A 220 -41.00 -2.40 10.87
N GLY A 221 -39.89 -2.13 10.18
CA GLY A 221 -39.39 -0.76 10.02
C GLY A 221 -39.02 0.02 11.29
N VAL A 222 -38.50 -0.64 12.34
CA VAL A 222 -37.98 0.00 13.55
C VAL A 222 -36.57 -0.52 13.87
N TRP A 223 -35.63 0.39 14.12
CA TRP A 223 -34.26 0.09 14.52
C TRP A 223 -34.08 0.41 16.02
N GLU A 224 -33.66 -0.58 16.82
CA GLU A 224 -33.14 -0.35 18.18
C GLU A 224 -31.71 -0.88 18.31
N SER A 225 -30.82 -0.07 18.93
CA SER A 225 -29.43 -0.42 19.18
C SER A 225 -29.27 -1.03 20.57
N LEU A 226 -28.80 -2.28 20.63
CA LEU A 226 -28.37 -2.93 21.86
C LEU A 226 -26.85 -2.86 21.95
N HIS A 227 -26.31 -1.74 22.43
CA HIS A 227 -25.03 -1.53 23.18
C HIS A 227 -24.32 -0.22 22.78
N THR A 228 -24.89 0.91 23.20
CA THR A 228 -24.23 2.05 23.90
C THR A 228 -25.15 3.29 23.84
N PRO A 229 -25.38 4.01 24.95
CA PRO A 229 -26.40 5.05 25.02
C PRO A 229 -25.82 6.43 24.67
N ARG A 230 -25.71 6.76 23.38
CA ARG A 230 -25.67 8.17 22.93
C ARG A 230 -26.50 8.35 21.67
N LEU A 231 -27.66 8.98 21.88
CA LEU A 231 -28.69 9.29 20.90
C LEU A 231 -28.14 10.12 19.72
N PHE A 232 -28.09 9.53 18.53
CA PHE A 232 -28.31 10.27 17.28
C PHE A 232 -29.60 9.77 16.65
N ARG A 233 -30.66 10.58 16.78
CA ARG A 233 -31.98 10.30 16.21
C ARG A 233 -32.02 10.91 14.81
N TRP A 234 -31.85 10.09 13.78
CA TRP A 234 -32.03 10.54 12.40
C TRP A 234 -33.49 10.33 11.98
N TYR A 235 -34.18 11.41 11.62
CA TYR A 235 -35.51 11.33 11.03
C TYR A 235 -35.39 11.19 9.51
N ARG A 236 -36.12 10.22 8.93
CA ARG A 236 -36.28 10.12 7.48
C ARG A 236 -37.08 11.33 6.99
N LEU A 237 -36.48 12.20 6.19
CA LEU A 237 -37.23 13.21 5.43
C LEU A 237 -38.16 12.49 4.43
N PRO A 238 -39.44 12.87 4.32
CA PRO A 238 -40.36 12.22 3.42
C PRO A 238 -39.97 12.52 1.97
N SER A 239 -39.77 11.46 1.19
CA SER A 239 -39.51 11.52 -0.25
C SER A 239 -40.75 12.09 -0.95
N THR A 240 -40.67 13.31 -1.47
CA THR A 240 -41.72 13.86 -2.35
C THR A 240 -41.77 13.04 -3.63
N ARG A 241 -42.78 12.18 -3.73
CA ARG A 241 -43.15 11.48 -4.95
C ARG A 241 -43.87 12.46 -5.87
N THR A 242 -43.14 13.16 -6.73
CA THR A 242 -43.75 13.82 -7.90
C THR A 242 -44.00 12.76 -8.94
N GLY A 243 -45.22 12.25 -8.94
CA GLY A 243 -45.79 11.49 -10.03
C GLY A 243 -47.15 12.07 -10.39
N ILE A 244 -47.43 12.00 -11.68
CA ILE A 244 -48.71 12.16 -12.39
C ILE A 244 -48.94 13.56 -12.97
N GLY A 245 -49.16 13.58 -14.28
CA GLY A 245 -49.75 14.68 -15.03
C GLY A 245 -49.44 14.59 -16.50
#